data_AF-C0FX37-F1
#
_entry.id   AF-C0FX37-F1
#
_cell.length_a   1.000
_cell.length_b   1.000
_cell.length_c   1.000
_cell.angle_alpha   90.00
_cell.angle_beta   90.00
_cell.angle_gamma   90.00
#
_symmetry.space_group_name_H-M   'P 1'
#
loop_
_entity.id
_entity.type
_entity.pdbx_description
1 polymer ?
#
loop_
_entity_poly.entity_id
_entity_poly.type
_entity_poly.pdbx_seq_one_letter_code
_entity_poly.pdbx_strand_id
1 'polypeptide(L)' 'MTSEEKKLLQAKHRLEEAQARDRVKARKARTRRLIQEGAVLEKVLPEVQAVGLDNLEEYLRRKLAAHD' A
#
# COMPACT_ATOMS: atom_id res chain seq x y z
N MET A 1 0.83 39.96 13.93
CA MET A 1 0.05 38.75 14.26
C MET A 1 -0.42 38.84 15.70
N THR A 2 -1.72 38.75 15.92
CA THR A 2 -2.33 38.70 17.24
C THR A 2 -2.06 37.34 17.92
N SER A 3 -2.22 37.26 19.24
CA SER A 3 -2.11 36.00 19.99
C SER A 3 -3.04 34.92 19.43
N GLU A 4 -4.26 35.29 19.08
CA GLU A 4 -5.28 34.36 18.60
C GLU A 4 -4.97 33.84 17.19
N GLU A 5 -4.44 34.68 16.30
CA GLU A 5 -3.95 34.25 14.99
C GLU A 5 -2.83 33.21 15.10
N LYS A 6 -1.90 33.39 16.05
CA LYS A 6 -0.81 32.45 16.30
C LYS A 6 -1.33 31.10 16.82
N LYS A 7 -2.28 31.10 17.76
CA LYS A 7 -2.90 29.87 18.28
C LYS A 7 -3.65 29.11 17.18
N LEU A 8 -4.42 29.82 16.36
CA LEU A 8 -5.14 29.23 15.24
C LEU A 8 -4.18 28.59 14.23
N LEU A 9 -3.10 29.29 13.89
CA LEU A 9 -2.08 28.76 12.98
C LEU A 9 -1.43 27.49 13.54
N GLN A 10 -1.10 27.49 14.83
CA GLN A 10 -0.49 26.32 15.45
C GLN A 10 -1.45 25.12 15.53
N ALA A 11 -2.75 25.34 15.77
CA ALA A 11 -3.75 24.29 15.73
C ALA A 11 -3.87 23.68 14.31
N LYS A 12 -3.84 24.51 13.26
CA LYS A 12 -3.82 24.05 11.86
C LYS A 12 -2.58 23.18 11.58
N HIS A 13 -1.40 23.62 11.99
CA HIS A 13 -0.16 22.86 11.77
C HIS A 13 -0.21 21.48 12.46
N ARG A 14 -0.73 21.40 13.69
CA ARG A 14 -0.89 20.11 14.38
C ARG A 14 -1.85 19.18 13.65
N LEU A 15 -2.94 19.72 13.11
CA LEU A 15 -3.90 18.94 12.33
C LEU A 15 -3.26 18.42 11.04
N GLU A 16 -2.54 19.27 10.31
CA GLU A 16 -1.85 18.90 9.08
C GLU A 16 -0.78 17.83 9.31
N GLU A 17 -0.01 17.96 10.39
CA GLU A 17 0.97 16.95 10.80
C GLU A 17 0.31 15.60 11.13
N ALA A 18 -0.81 15.62 11.86
CA ALA A 18 -1.55 14.40 12.20
C ALA A 18 -2.06 13.71 10.92
N GLN A 19 -2.67 14.47 10.01
CA GLN A 19 -3.15 13.93 8.72
C GLN A 19 -2.00 13.40 7.86
N ALA A 20 -0.85 14.09 7.83
CA ALA A 20 0.33 13.61 7.11
C ALA A 20 0.84 12.29 7.67
N ARG A 21 0.89 12.16 9.01
CA ARG A 21 1.26 10.90 9.68
C ARG A 21 0.30 9.79 9.34
N ASP A 22 -1.01 10.05 9.33
CA ASP A 22 -2.02 9.03 9.03
C ASP A 22 -1.96 8.57 7.57
N ARG A 23 -1.72 9.48 6.61
CA ARG A 23 -1.45 9.11 5.21
C ARG A 23 -0.23 8.19 5.09
N VAL A 24 0.85 8.48 5.82
CA VAL A 24 2.05 7.63 5.84
C VAL A 24 1.76 6.26 6.44
N LYS A 25 1.02 6.20 7.56
CA LYS A 25 0.61 4.93 8.18
C LYS A 25 -0.23 4.08 7.23
N ALA A 26 -1.22 4.68 6.56
CA ALA A 26 -2.07 4.00 5.59
C ALA A 26 -1.25 3.42 4.42
N ARG A 27 -0.32 4.22 3.87
CA ARG A 27 0.59 3.75 2.81
C ARG A 27 1.45 2.57 3.28
N LYS A 28 2.05 2.68 4.47
CA LYS A 28 2.89 1.59 5.04
C LYS A 28 2.08 0.32 5.27
N ALA A 29 0.86 0.43 5.78
CA ALA A 29 -0.03 -0.71 5.98
C ALA A 29 -0.38 -1.38 4.65
N ARG A 30 -0.72 -0.60 3.61
CA ARG A 30 -0.98 -1.10 2.26
C ARG A 30 0.24 -1.83 1.67
N THR A 31 1.42 -1.21 1.73
CA THR A 31 2.65 -1.85 1.21
C THR A 31 2.99 -3.13 1.96
N ARG A 32 2.86 -3.16 3.29
CA ARG A 32 3.08 -4.38 4.08
C ARG A 32 2.15 -5.51 3.66
N ARG A 33 0.86 -5.20 3.47
CA ARG A 33 -0.13 -6.17 3.01
C ARG A 33 0.23 -6.75 1.64
N LEU A 34 0.58 -5.89 0.68
CA LEU A 34 0.97 -6.34 -0.66
C LEU A 34 2.20 -7.25 -0.65
N ILE A 35 3.20 -6.95 0.20
CA ILE A 35 4.39 -7.81 0.36
C ILE A 35 4.00 -9.18 0.94
N GLN A 36 3.12 -9.21 1.94
CA GLN A 36 2.65 -10.45 2.54
C GLN A 36 1.83 -11.29 1.54
N GLU A 37 0.93 -10.65 0.80
CA GLU A 37 0.14 -11.30 -0.26
C GLU A 37 1.07 -11.88 -1.35
N GLY A 38 2.08 -11.13 -1.80
CA GLY A 38 3.09 -11.63 -2.74
C GLY A 38 3.89 -12.81 -2.20
N ALA A 39 4.32 -12.76 -0.93
CA ALA A 39 5.04 -13.86 -0.30
C ALA A 39 4.19 -15.15 -0.18
N VAL A 40 2.89 -15.00 0.11
CA VAL A 40 1.96 -16.14 0.09
C VAL A 40 1.83 -16.70 -1.32
N LEU A 41 1.68 -15.84 -2.33
CA LEU A 41 1.57 -16.25 -3.73
C LEU A 41 2.80 -17.04 -4.19
N GLU A 42 4.01 -16.53 -3.97
CA GLU A 42 5.25 -17.22 -4.34
C GLU A 42 5.42 -18.57 -3.62
N LYS A 43 4.92 -18.68 -2.39
CA LYS A 43 4.97 -19.93 -1.64
C LYS A 43 4.04 -21.01 -2.23
N VAL A 44 2.83 -20.63 -2.63
CA VAL A 44 1.83 -21.59 -3.14
C VAL A 44 1.96 -21.83 -4.64
N LEU A 45 2.58 -20.91 -5.38
CA LEU A 45 2.79 -20.97 -6.82
C LEU A 45 4.20 -20.47 -7.18
N PRO A 46 5.25 -21.28 -6.97
CA PRO A 46 6.64 -20.87 -7.14
C PRO A 46 6.99 -20.38 -8.56
N GLU A 47 6.27 -20.86 -9.59
CA GLU A 47 6.46 -20.45 -10.98
C GLU A 47 6.29 -18.93 -11.19
N VAL A 48 5.52 -18.26 -10.32
CA VAL A 48 5.33 -16.80 -10.34
C VAL A 48 6.65 -16.04 -10.22
N GLN A 49 7.66 -16.58 -9.55
CA GLN A 49 8.97 -15.92 -9.40
C GLN A 49 9.68 -15.73 -10.74
N ALA A 50 9.40 -16.59 -11.74
CA ALA A 50 9.97 -16.49 -13.08
C ALA A 50 9.13 -15.63 -14.03
N VAL A 51 7.91 -15.24 -13.62
CA VAL A 51 7.00 -14.43 -14.43
C VAL A 51 7.27 -12.95 -14.16
N GLY A 52 7.62 -12.21 -15.20
CA GLY A 52 7.76 -10.76 -15.10
C GLY A 52 6.44 -10.09 -14.67
N LEU A 53 6.53 -9.03 -13.88
CA LEU A 53 5.36 -8.34 -13.31
C LEU A 53 4.33 -7.93 -14.39
N ASP A 54 4.80 -7.48 -15.55
CA ASP A 54 3.95 -7.07 -16.68
C ASP A 54 3.10 -8.21 -17.24
N ASN A 55 3.55 -9.47 -17.09
CA ASN A 55 2.88 -10.67 -17.58
C ASN A 55 2.15 -11.45 -16.47
N LEU A 56 2.31 -11.04 -15.21
CA LEU A 56 1.81 -11.79 -14.05
C LEU A 56 0.30 -11.94 -14.05
N GLU A 57 -0.44 -10.87 -14.38
CA GLU A 57 -1.90 -10.93 -14.43
C GLU A 57 -2.41 -11.93 -15.48
N GLU A 58 -1.87 -11.87 -16.70
CA GLU A 58 -2.26 -12.78 -17.78
C GLU A 58 -1.91 -14.23 -17.44
N TYR A 59 -0.72 -14.46 -16.88
CA TYR A 59 -0.30 -15.78 -16.41
C TYR A 59 -1.29 -16.36 -15.38
N LEU A 60 -1.66 -15.58 -14.36
CA LEU A 60 -2.58 -16.03 -13.31
C LEU A 60 -3.99 -16.31 -13.86
N ARG A 61 -4.49 -15.47 -14.77
CA ARG A 61 -5.80 -15.70 -15.43
C ARG A 61 -5.82 -17.03 -16.18
N ARG A 62 -4.77 -17.31 -16.97
CA ARG A 62 -4.64 -18.58 -17.70
C ARG A 62 -4.51 -19.78 -16.75
N LYS A 63 -3.73 -19.64 -15.67
CA LYS A 63 -3.55 -20.69 -14.66
C LYS A 63 -4.88 -21.03 -13.97
N LEU A 64 -5.66 -20.02 -13.57
CA LEU A 64 -6.96 -20.24 -12.93
C LEU A 64 -7.97 -20.87 -13.88
N ALA A 65 -8.05 -20.42 -15.14
CA ALA A 65 -8.95 -21.00 -16.14
C ALA A 65 -8.59 -22.45 -16.53
N ALA A 66 -7.35 -22.88 -16.32
CA ALA A 66 -6.95 -24.28 -16.54
C ALA A 66 -7.37 -25.23 -15.41
N HIS A 67 -7.93 -24.69 -14.32
CA HIS A 67 -8.39 -25.43 -13.15
C HIS A 67 -9.91 -25.36 -12.94
N ASP A 68 -10.65 -24.78 -13.90
CA ASP A 68 -12.10 -24.90 -14.05
C ASP A 68 -12.46 -26.16 -14.88
#